data_AF-A0A1W9V9A6-F1
#
_entry.id   AF-A0A1W9V9A6-F1
#
_cell.length_a   1.000
_cell.length_b   1.000
_cell.length_c   1.000
_cell.angle_alpha   90.00
_cell.angle_beta   90.00
_cell.angle_gamma   90.00
#
_symmetry.space_group_name_H-M   'P 1'
#
loop_
_entity.id
_entity.type
_entity.pdbx_description
1 polymer ?
#
loop_
_entity_poly.entity_id
_entity_poly.type
_entity_poly.pdbx_seq_one_letter_code
_entity_poly.pdbx_strand_id
1 'polypeptide(L)'
;MLAYQRRSCGSKRYKGILTIFIISGAILPVLALLFHESKTLYFSLFFLSGIVLASRQISLPGILLEISTDENRAIYTGLSGLGSIGVILYPVFVGIFIKNFGYNVIFILTSLLILSSFYFSRKVKCKNID
;
A
#
# COMPACT_ATOMS: atom_id res chain seq x y z
N MET A 1 -8.43 10.20 -35.13
CA MET A 1 -9.12 9.91 -33.84
C MET A 1 -9.33 8.40 -33.72
N LEU A 2 -8.24 7.65 -33.87
CA LEU A 2 -8.18 6.19 -33.93
C LEU A 2 -7.06 5.77 -32.98
N ALA A 3 -7.43 5.22 -31.81
CA ALA A 3 -6.58 4.40 -30.95
C ALA A 3 -7.37 3.98 -29.70
N TYR A 4 -8.53 3.33 -29.88
CA TYR A 4 -9.11 2.50 -28.82
C TYR A 4 -8.28 1.20 -28.75
N GLN A 5 -7.02 1.39 -28.37
CA GLN A 5 -5.99 0.37 -28.37
C GLN A 5 -6.28 -0.59 -27.21
N ARG A 6 -6.71 -1.81 -27.55
CA ARG A 6 -6.63 -3.05 -26.77
C ARG A 6 -6.01 -2.82 -25.38
N ARG A 7 -6.83 -2.56 -24.36
CA ARG A 7 -6.37 -2.68 -22.97
C ARG A 7 -6.26 -4.17 -22.64
N SER A 8 -5.19 -4.79 -23.14
CA SER A 8 -4.77 -6.10 -22.68
C SER A 8 -4.58 -5.99 -21.17
N CYS A 9 -5.38 -6.73 -20.42
CA CYS A 9 -5.40 -6.74 -18.97
C CYS A 9 -3.97 -6.98 -18.45
N GLY A 10 -3.33 -5.90 -17.99
CA GLY A 10 -1.99 -5.90 -17.41
C GLY A 10 -1.95 -6.48 -15.99
N SER A 11 -2.90 -7.37 -15.63
CA SER A 11 -3.15 -7.84 -14.27
C SER A 11 -1.94 -8.43 -13.56
N LYS A 12 -0.95 -8.91 -14.31
CA LYS A 12 0.31 -9.40 -13.73
C LYS A 12 1.24 -8.26 -13.31
N ARG A 13 1.25 -7.13 -14.03
CA ARG A 13 2.25 -6.07 -13.88
C ARG A 13 2.02 -5.24 -12.61
N TYR A 14 0.81 -4.74 -12.38
CA TYR A 14 0.51 -3.95 -11.17
C TYR A 14 0.35 -4.82 -9.92
N LYS A 15 -0.18 -6.05 -10.06
CA LYS A 15 -0.27 -7.01 -8.95
C LYS A 15 1.11 -7.41 -8.41
N GLY A 16 2.11 -7.51 -9.29
CA GLY A 16 3.50 -7.71 -8.89
C GLY A 16 4.04 -6.54 -8.06
N ILE A 17 3.85 -5.30 -8.53
CA ILE A 17 4.30 -4.09 -7.83
C ILE A 17 3.58 -3.93 -6.48
N LEU A 18 2.27 -4.22 -6.43
CA LEU A 18 1.50 -4.22 -5.18
C LEU A 18 2.03 -5.27 -4.20
N THR A 19 2.40 -6.46 -4.68
CA THR A 19 2.99 -7.50 -3.83
C THR A 19 4.31 -7.03 -3.23
N ILE A 20 5.16 -6.38 -4.03
CA ILE A 20 6.42 -5.76 -3.55
C ILE A 20 6.11 -4.71 -2.48
N PHE A 21 5.13 -3.83 -2.71
CA PHE A 21 4.68 -2.85 -1.71
C PHE A 21 4.22 -3.52 -0.40
N ILE A 22 3.42 -4.58 -0.47
CA ILE A 22 2.92 -5.28 0.72
C ILE A 22 4.07 -5.94 1.49
N ILE A 23 4.97 -6.65 0.80
CA ILE A 23 6.10 -7.33 1.45
C ILE A 23 7.05 -6.31 2.07
N SER A 24 7.46 -5.29 1.30
CA SER A 24 8.36 -4.24 1.78
C SER A 24 7.72 -3.39 2.89
N GLY A 25 6.42 -3.13 2.82
CA GLY A 25 5.66 -2.41 3.84
C GLY A 25 5.50 -3.21 5.13
N ALA A 26 5.31 -4.52 5.06
CA ALA A 26 5.18 -5.39 6.23
C ALA A 26 6.53 -5.62 6.93
N ILE A 27 7.62 -5.74 6.16
CA ILE A 27 8.96 -5.99 6.72
C ILE A 27 9.57 -4.74 7.37
N LEU A 28 9.22 -3.54 6.89
CA LEU A 28 9.74 -2.26 7.40
C LEU A 28 9.54 -2.08 8.92
N PRO A 29 8.33 -2.20 9.51
CA PRO A 29 8.14 -2.08 10.96
C PRO A 29 8.81 -3.20 11.75
N VAL A 30 8.93 -4.41 11.18
CA VAL A 30 9.65 -5.52 11.84
C VAL A 30 11.13 -5.21 11.94
N LEU A 31 11.75 -4.75 10.85
CA LEU A 31 13.16 -4.33 10.85
C LEU A 31 13.39 -3.11 11.74
N ALA A 32 12.42 -2.19 11.82
CA ALA A 32 12.51 -1.05 12.72
C ALA A 32 12.57 -1.46 14.20
N LEU A 33 11.83 -2.51 14.60
CA LEU A 33 11.95 -3.08 15.95
C LEU A 33 13.29 -3.78 16.18
N LEU A 34 13.75 -4.57 15.20
CA LEU A 34 15.00 -5.32 15.31
C LEU A 34 16.24 -4.42 15.33
N PHE A 35 16.23 -3.30 14.61
CA PHE A 35 17.39 -2.42 14.44
C PHE A 35 17.36 -1.18 15.33
N HIS A 36 16.43 -1.08 16.27
CA HIS A 36 16.26 0.13 17.08
C HIS A 36 17.51 0.50 17.91
N GLU A 37 18.35 -0.48 18.29
CA GLU A 37 19.57 -0.25 19.08
C GLU A 37 20.75 0.25 18.24
N SER A 38 20.80 -0.06 16.95
CA SER A 38 21.95 0.25 16.08
C SER A 38 21.63 1.38 15.10
N LYS A 39 22.21 2.56 15.33
CA LYS A 39 22.01 3.76 14.50
C LYS A 39 22.31 3.52 13.02
N THR A 40 23.37 2.77 12.70
CA THR A 40 23.78 2.49 11.31
C THR A 40 22.77 1.61 10.59
N LEU A 41 22.28 0.55 11.24
CA LEU A 41 21.27 -0.34 10.66
C LEU A 41 19.90 0.36 10.56
N TYR A 42 19.58 1.21 11.53
CA TYR A 42 18.36 2.02 11.50
C TYR A 42 18.36 2.99 10.31
N PHE A 43 19.52 3.57 9.95
CA PHE A 43 19.63 4.44 8.77
C PHE A 43 19.26 3.73 7.46
N SER A 44 19.55 2.44 7.32
CA SER A 44 19.15 1.66 6.13
C SER A 44 17.64 1.60 5.93
N LEU A 45 16.83 1.76 6.99
CA LEU A 45 15.37 1.81 6.90
C LEU A 45 14.88 3.01 6.10
N PHE A 46 15.66 4.09 6.02
CA PHE A 46 15.34 5.24 5.17
C PHE A 46 15.21 4.81 3.70
N PHE A 47 16.19 4.07 3.18
CA PHE A 47 16.14 3.57 1.80
C PHE A 47 14.97 2.62 1.58
N LEU A 48 14.73 1.71 2.53
CA LEU A 48 13.62 0.77 2.44
C LEU A 48 12.26 1.49 2.45
N SER A 49 12.09 2.52 3.28
CA SER A 49 10.88 3.34 3.28
C SER A 49 10.67 4.09 1.96
N GLY A 50 11.74 4.53 1.30
CA GLY A 50 11.70 5.07 -0.06
C GLY A 50 11.15 4.07 -1.08
N ILE A 51 11.60 2.81 -1.03
CA ILE A 51 11.10 1.73 -1.90
C ILE A 51 9.59 1.48 -1.66
N VAL A 52 9.18 1.44 -0.39
CA VAL A 52 7.77 1.28 0.00
C VAL A 52 6.93 2.42 -0.55
N LEU A 53 7.38 3.67 -0.39
CA LEU A 53 6.66 4.86 -0.84
C LEU A 53 6.53 4.91 -2.36
N ALA A 54 7.62 4.64 -3.09
CA ALA A 54 7.62 4.58 -4.55
C ALA A 54 6.68 3.49 -5.06
N SER A 55 6.75 2.30 -4.47
CA SER A 55 5.88 1.18 -4.84
C SER A 55 4.41 1.52 -4.59
N ARG A 56 4.09 2.17 -3.46
CA ARG A 56 2.72 2.64 -3.13
C ARG A 56 2.18 3.62 -4.15
N GLN A 57 2.98 4.64 -4.51
CA GLN A 57 2.57 5.68 -5.45
C GLN A 57 2.30 5.12 -6.86
N ILE A 58 3.01 4.07 -7.26
CA ILE A 58 2.82 3.44 -8.58
C ILE A 58 1.65 2.45 -8.56
N SER A 59 1.58 1.58 -7.55
CA SER A 59 0.66 0.43 -7.55
C SER A 59 -0.79 0.78 -7.22
N LEU A 60 -1.04 1.65 -6.23
CA LEU A 60 -2.39 2.00 -5.81
C LEU A 60 -3.22 2.64 -6.95
N PRO A 61 -2.79 3.75 -7.59
CA PRO A 61 -3.56 4.32 -8.68
C PRO A 61 -3.63 3.39 -9.89
N GLY A 62 -2.59 2.60 -10.16
CA GLY A 62 -2.57 1.64 -11.26
C GLY A 62 -3.63 0.54 -11.12
N ILE A 63 -3.75 -0.06 -9.93
CA ILE A 63 -4.77 -1.07 -9.64
C ILE A 63 -6.17 -0.46 -9.67
N LEU A 64 -6.33 0.71 -9.09
CA LEU A 64 -7.64 1.33 -9.02
C LEU A 64 -8.16 1.71 -10.43
N LEU A 65 -7.27 2.14 -11.34
CA LEU A 65 -7.61 2.33 -12.75
C LEU A 65 -7.98 1.02 -13.46
N GLU A 66 -7.35 -0.10 -13.08
CA GLU A 66 -7.64 -1.41 -13.68
C GLU A 66 -9.01 -1.97 -13.25
N ILE A 67 -9.46 -1.69 -12.02
CA ILE A 67 -10.78 -2.12 -11.54
C ILE A 67 -11.91 -1.14 -11.89
N SER A 68 -11.59 0.09 -12.33
CA SER A 68 -12.59 1.12 -12.65
C SER A 68 -13.02 1.09 -14.13
N THR A 69 -14.30 1.34 -14.38
CA THR A 69 -14.84 1.58 -15.74
C THR A 69 -14.82 3.07 -16.07
N ASP A 70 -14.72 3.43 -17.37
CA ASP A 70 -14.60 4.82 -17.84
C ASP A 70 -15.81 5.71 -17.46
N GLU A 71 -16.97 5.11 -17.19
CA GLU A 71 -18.23 5.81 -16.88
C GLU A 71 -18.24 6.45 -15.47
N ASN A 72 -17.50 5.90 -14.50
CA ASN A 72 -17.53 6.33 -13.10
C ASN A 72 -16.21 6.96 -12.60
N ARG A 73 -15.42 7.52 -13.53
CA ARG A 73 -14.08 8.06 -13.22
C ARG A 73 -14.08 9.10 -12.09
N ALA A 74 -15.13 9.91 -11.97
CA ALA A 74 -15.30 10.89 -10.88
C ALA A 74 -15.56 10.25 -9.50
N ILE A 75 -16.27 9.12 -9.47
CA ILE A 75 -16.54 8.38 -8.21
C ILE A 75 -15.24 7.72 -7.73
N TYR A 76 -14.43 7.19 -8.65
CA TYR A 76 -13.12 6.63 -8.33
C TYR A 76 -12.15 7.67 -7.75
N THR A 77 -12.01 8.83 -8.40
CA THR A 77 -11.14 9.91 -7.89
C THR A 77 -11.64 10.44 -6.55
N GLY A 78 -12.97 10.53 -6.36
CA GLY A 78 -13.58 10.84 -5.07
C GLY A 78 -13.25 9.83 -3.97
N LEU A 79 -13.37 8.54 -4.26
CA LEU A 79 -13.04 7.46 -3.30
C LEU A 79 -11.56 7.44 -2.92
N SER A 80 -10.68 7.69 -3.90
CA SER A 80 -9.23 7.81 -3.68
C SER A 80 -8.89 9.04 -2.81
N GLY A 81 -9.61 10.15 -3.03
CA GLY A 81 -9.51 11.36 -2.22
C GLY A 81 -9.94 11.12 -0.76
N LEU A 82 -11.07 10.45 -0.55
CA LEU A 82 -11.55 10.08 0.80
C LEU A 82 -10.53 9.22 1.56
N GLY A 83 -9.83 8.30 0.88
CA GLY A 83 -8.75 7.52 1.48
C GLY A 83 -7.61 8.36 2.07
N SER A 84 -7.42 9.61 1.62
CA SER A 84 -6.42 10.52 2.16
C SER A 84 -6.77 11.05 3.55
N ILE A 85 -8.06 11.10 3.91
CA ILE A 85 -8.51 11.49 5.26
C ILE A 85 -7.95 10.51 6.30
N GLY A 86 -7.94 9.22 5.96
CA GLY A 86 -7.33 8.19 6.80
C GLY A 86 -5.85 8.49 7.09
N VAL A 87 -5.09 8.93 6.08
CA VAL A 87 -3.66 9.28 6.24
C VAL A 87 -3.47 10.48 7.17
N ILE A 88 -4.37 11.45 7.14
CA ILE A 88 -4.33 12.66 7.99
C ILE A 88 -4.64 12.30 9.45
N LEU A 89 -5.63 11.44 9.67
CA LEU A 89 -6.05 11.06 11.02
C LEU A 89 -5.15 9.99 11.65
N TYR A 90 -4.49 9.18 10.84
CA TYR A 90 -3.68 8.05 11.28
C TYR A 90 -2.63 8.41 12.34
N PRO A 91 -1.82 9.50 12.22
CA PRO A 91 -0.84 9.87 13.24
C PRO A 91 -1.45 10.17 14.60
N VAL A 92 -2.65 10.77 14.65
CA VAL A 92 -3.34 11.09 15.90
C VAL A 92 -3.78 9.81 16.60
N PHE A 93 -4.45 8.92 15.86
CA PHE A 93 -4.88 7.62 16.40
C PHE A 93 -3.68 6.81 16.88
N VAL A 94 -2.66 6.64 16.03
CA VAL A 94 -1.47 5.88 16.38
C VAL A 94 -0.73 6.48 17.57
N GLY A 95 -0.62 7.81 17.67
CA GLY A 95 0.00 8.48 18.81
C GLY A 95 -0.69 8.15 20.14
N ILE A 96 -2.02 8.16 20.18
CA ILE A 96 -2.81 7.78 21.38
C ILE A 96 -2.58 6.31 21.71
N PHE A 97 -2.57 5.43 20.71
CA PHE A 97 -2.34 4.01 20.90
C PHE A 97 -0.93 3.69 21.40
N ILE A 98 0.09 4.35 20.84
CA ILE A 98 1.49 4.21 21.28
C ILE A 98 1.64 4.64 22.74
N LYS A 99 0.97 5.72 23.17
CA LYS A 99 1.00 6.16 24.58
C LYS A 99 0.51 5.09 25.54
N ASN A 100 -0.50 4.30 25.14
CA ASN A 100 -1.14 3.31 26.02
C ASN A 100 -0.50 1.91 25.92
N PHE A 101 -0.03 1.50 24.74
CA PHE A 101 0.45 0.14 24.46
C PHE A 101 1.94 0.05 24.12
N GLY A 102 2.61 1.18 23.94
CA GLY A 102 4.00 1.27 23.52
C GLY A 102 4.22 1.03 22.01
N TYR A 103 5.44 1.29 21.56
CA TYR A 103 5.82 1.18 20.15
C TYR A 103 5.83 -0.28 19.64
N ASN A 104 6.26 -1.23 20.47
CA ASN A 104 6.42 -2.63 20.07
C ASN A 104 5.10 -3.24 19.57
N VAL A 105 4.01 -3.04 20.33
CA VAL A 105 2.69 -3.59 20.00
C VAL A 105 2.19 -3.02 18.67
N ILE A 106 2.32 -1.70 18.47
CA ILE A 106 1.82 -1.01 17.28
C ILE A 106 2.60 -1.39 16.02
N PHE A 107 3.92 -1.57 16.12
CA PHE A 107 4.74 -1.97 14.98
C PHE A 107 4.42 -3.41 14.53
N ILE A 108 4.21 -4.33 15.49
CA ILE A 108 3.77 -5.70 15.19
C ILE A 108 2.37 -5.70 14.55
N LEU A 109 1.42 -4.98 15.15
CA LEU A 109 0.06 -4.85 14.62
C LEU A 109 0.05 -4.27 13.20
N THR A 110 0.83 -3.22 12.96
CA THR A 110 0.96 -2.60 11.64
C THR A 110 1.49 -3.60 10.62
N SER A 111 2.52 -4.38 10.97
CA SER A 111 3.05 -5.44 10.11
C SER A 111 1.99 -6.48 9.76
N LEU A 112 1.24 -6.97 10.76
CA LEU A 112 0.17 -7.95 10.56
C LEU A 112 -0.97 -7.42 9.70
N LEU A 113 -1.38 -6.16 9.89
CA LEU A 113 -2.41 -5.51 9.09
C LEU A 113 -1.97 -5.39 7.62
N ILE A 114 -0.74 -4.96 7.36
CA ILE A 114 -0.21 -4.89 5.99
C ILE A 114 -0.13 -6.29 5.39
N LEU A 115 0.34 -7.28 6.15
CA LEU A 115 0.43 -8.66 5.67
C LEU A 115 -0.94 -9.25 5.35
N SER A 116 -1.98 -8.90 6.11
CA SER A 116 -3.37 -9.30 5.81
C SER A 116 -3.84 -8.80 4.45
N SER A 117 -3.31 -7.66 3.98
CA SER A 117 -3.61 -7.10 2.65
C SER A 117 -3.14 -8.01 1.51
N PHE A 118 -2.13 -8.86 1.76
CA PHE A 118 -1.68 -9.87 0.80
C PHE A 118 -2.78 -10.88 0.45
N TYR A 119 -3.60 -11.27 1.43
CA TYR A 119 -4.72 -12.17 1.21
C TYR A 119 -5.77 -11.54 0.29
N PHE A 120 -6.09 -10.26 0.50
CA PHE A 120 -7.03 -9.52 -0.35
C PHE A 120 -6.50 -9.30 -1.77
N SER A 121 -5.21 -8.95 -1.91
CA SER A 121 -4.56 -8.75 -3.21
C SER A 121 -4.68 -9.99 -4.11
N ARG A 122 -4.60 -11.20 -3.53
CA ARG A 122 -4.77 -12.44 -4.28
C ARG A 122 -6.18 -12.61 -4.86
N LYS A 123 -7.21 -12.15 -4.15
CA LYS A 123 -8.63 -12.29 -4.56
C LYS A 123 -9.06 -11.31 -5.65
N VAL A 124 -8.29 -10.26 -5.93
CA VAL A 124 -8.57 -9.37 -7.06
C VAL A 124 -8.42 -10.17 -8.36
N LYS A 125 -9.55 -10.56 -8.94
CA LYS A 125 -9.69 -11.17 -10.26
C LYS A 125 -10.18 -10.09 -11.22
N CYS A 126 -9.40 -9.82 -12.26
CA CYS A 126 -9.88 -8.98 -13.36
C CYS A 126 -10.96 -9.77 -14.10
N LYS A 127 -12.16 -9.18 -14.21
CA LYS A 127 -13.22 -9.72 -15.07
C LYS A 127 -12.85 -9.29 -16.48
N ASN A 128 -12.56 -10.26 -17.37
CA ASN A 128 -12.56 -9.98 -18.80
C ASN A 128 -13.97 -9.52 -19.15
N ILE A 129 -14.08 -8.30 -19.67
CA ILE A 129 -15.28 -7.83 -20.34
C ILE A 129 -15.09 -8.36 -21.76
N ASP A 130 -15.65 -9.53 -22.03
CA ASP A 130 -15.71 -10.12 -23.37
C ASP A 130 -16.64 -9.30 -24.28
#